data_AF-V4K1V7-F1
#
_entry.id   AF-V4K1V7-F1
#
_cell.length_a   1.000
_cell.length_b   1.000
_cell.length_c   1.000
_cell.angle_alpha   90.00
_cell.angle_beta   90.00
_cell.angle_gamma   90.00
#
_symmetry.space_group_name_H-M   'P 1'
#
loop_
_entity.id
_entity.type
_entity.pdbx_description
1 polymer ?
#
loop_
_entity_poly.entity_id
_entity_poly.type
_entity_poly.pdbx_seq_one_letter_code
_entity_poly.pdbx_strand_id
1 'polypeptide(L)' 'MIEDWMVQVSNLEATRVARRPTLLASLEDLFFVSPVLIGENAVITTWVDYVGRSSIELEPSGRG' A
#
# COMPACT_ATOMS: atom_id res chain seq x y z
N MET A 1 7.13 -8.09 -6.99
CA MET A 1 8.15 -8.56 -6.01
C MET A 1 7.94 -7.94 -4.63
N ILE A 2 7.85 -6.62 -4.47
CA ILE A 2 7.39 -6.01 -3.19
C ILE A 2 6.33 -4.92 -3.41
N GLU A 3 6.33 -4.32 -4.60
CA GLU A 3 5.26 -3.45 -5.10
C GLU A 3 3.88 -4.13 -5.02
N ASP A 4 3.80 -5.42 -5.39
CA ASP A 4 2.57 -6.20 -5.31
C ASP A 4 2.07 -6.34 -3.86
N TRP A 5 2.97 -6.51 -2.89
CA TRP A 5 2.59 -6.53 -1.47
C TRP A 5 2.12 -5.15 -0.99
N MET A 6 2.75 -4.08 -1.44
CA MET A 6 2.29 -2.71 -1.14
C MET A 6 0.91 -2.45 -1.73
N VAL A 7 0.67 -2.83 -2.98
CA VAL A 7 -0.64 -2.73 -3.62
C VAL A 7 -1.68 -3.56 -2.87
N GLN A 8 -1.35 -4.79 -2.46
CA GLN A 8 -2.28 -5.66 -1.73
C GLN A 8 -2.67 -5.08 -0.37
N VAL A 9 -1.69 -4.65 0.43
CA VAL A 9 -1.93 -4.05 1.76
C VAL A 9 -2.76 -2.78 1.63
N SER A 10 -2.42 -1.92 0.65
CA SER A 10 -3.21 -0.72 0.35
C SER A 10 -4.63 -1.05 -0.10
N ASN A 11 -4.83 -1.99 -1.03
CA ASN A 11 -6.17 -2.31 -1.50
C ASN A 11 -7.04 -2.97 -0.40
N LEU A 12 -6.43 -3.70 0.54
CA LEU A 12 -7.09 -4.23 1.71
C LEU A 12 -7.63 -3.11 2.62
N GLU A 13 -6.80 -2.11 2.93
CA GLU A 13 -7.23 -0.96 3.74
C GLU A 13 -8.25 -0.09 2.99
N ALA A 14 -8.09 0.11 1.67
CA ALA A 14 -9.10 0.80 0.85
C ALA A 14 -10.46 0.09 0.90
N THR A 15 -10.48 -1.24 0.73
CA THR A 15 -11.70 -2.05 0.80
C THR A 15 -12.34 -1.97 2.18
N ARG A 16 -11.54 -2.00 3.25
CA ARG A 16 -12.01 -1.87 4.63
C ARG A 16 -12.68 -0.52 4.88
N VAL A 17 -12.08 0.56 4.40
CA VAL A 17 -12.59 1.93 4.56
C VAL A 17 -13.84 2.15 3.71
N ALA A 18 -13.81 1.71 2.44
CA ALA A 18 -14.92 1.84 1.50
C ALA A 18 -16.11 0.93 1.83
N ARG A 19 -15.88 -0.17 2.58
CA ARG A 19 -16.84 -1.26 2.84
C ARG A 19 -17.43 -1.86 1.55
N ARG A 20 -16.66 -1.81 0.47
CA ARG A 20 -17.02 -2.21 -0.89
C ARG A 20 -15.74 -2.64 -1.61
N PRO A 21 -15.83 -3.48 -2.68
CA PRO A 21 -14.67 -3.81 -3.48
C PRO A 21 -14.01 -2.56 -4.07
N THR A 22 -12.69 -2.50 -4.00
CA THR A 22 -11.88 -1.42 -4.57
C THR A 22 -10.93 -1.95 -5.64
N LEU A 23 -10.52 -1.06 -6.54
CA LEU A 23 -9.54 -1.31 -7.59
C LEU A 23 -8.40 -0.30 -7.44
N LEU A 24 -7.19 -0.70 -7.83
CA LEU A 24 -6.06 0.22 -7.94
C LEU A 24 -6.33 1.19 -9.09
N ALA A 25 -6.48 2.48 -8.79
CA ALA A 25 -6.68 3.52 -9.79
C ALA A 25 -5.34 4.04 -10.34
N SER A 26 -4.38 4.28 -9.47
CA SER A 26 -3.03 4.72 -9.79
C SER A 26 -2.04 4.23 -8.72
N LEU A 27 -0.78 4.11 -9.11
CA LEU A 27 0.36 3.95 -8.22
C LEU A 27 1.32 5.09 -8.56
N GLU A 28 1.60 5.94 -7.57
CA GLU A 28 2.54 7.05 -7.64
C GLU A 28 3.98 6.56 -7.35
N ASP A 29 4.92 7.48 -7.19
CA ASP A 29 6.32 7.16 -6.98
C ASP A 29 6.56 6.25 -5.77
N LEU A 30 7.33 5.19 -6.02
CA LEU A 30 7.75 4.23 -5.01
C LEU A 30 9.27 4.27 -4.83
N PHE A 31 9.72 4.49 -3.60
CA PHE A 31 11.14 4.58 -3.28
C PHE A 31 11.61 3.46 -2.35
N PHE A 32 12.68 2.78 -2.75
CA PHE A 32 13.42 1.85 -1.90
C PHE A 32 14.58 2.57 -1.23
N VAL A 33 14.42 2.91 0.05
CA VAL A 33 15.46 3.58 0.84
C VAL A 33 16.61 2.64 1.18
N SER A 34 16.31 1.35 1.39
CA SER A 34 17.30 0.29 1.62
C SER A 34 16.78 -1.05 1.08
N PRO A 35 17.67 -1.95 0.66
CA PRO A 35 17.25 -3.29 0.25
C PRO A 35 16.78 -4.12 1.46
N VAL A 36 15.85 -5.04 1.21
CA VAL A 36 15.53 -6.14 2.12
C VAL A 36 16.20 -7.40 1.55
N LEU A 37 17.07 -8.03 2.31
CA LEU A 37 17.86 -9.17 1.90
C LEU A 37 17.11 -10.50 2.13
N ILE A 38 17.58 -11.55 1.46
CA ILE A 38 17.04 -12.89 1.65
C ILE A 38 17.27 -13.33 3.11
N GLY A 39 16.20 -13.71 3.79
CA GLY A 39 16.22 -14.09 5.20
C GLY A 39 15.81 -12.96 6.17
N GLU A 40 15.64 -11.74 5.67
CA GLU A 40 15.08 -10.62 6.43
C GLU A 40 13.55 -10.55 6.30
N ASN A 41 12.89 -9.99 7.31
CA ASN A 41 11.44 -9.84 7.33
C ASN A 41 11.06 -8.43 6.93
N ALA A 42 10.31 -8.28 5.84
CA ALA A 42 9.70 -7.01 5.49
C ALA A 42 8.36 -6.84 6.22
N VAL A 43 8.19 -5.71 6.91
CA VAL A 43 6.89 -5.28 7.42
C VAL A 43 6.38 -4.13 6.56
N ILE A 44 5.22 -4.34 5.94
CA ILE A 44 4.54 -3.32 5.14
C ILE A 44 3.31 -2.86 5.90
N THR A 45 3.21 -1.56 6.11
CA THR A 45 2.07 -0.91 6.76
C THR A 45 1.56 0.19 5.86
N THR A 46 0.25 0.40 5.80
CA THR A 46 -0.36 1.47 5.01
C THR A 46 -1.35 2.23 5.88
N TRP A 47 -1.64 3.48 5.54
CA TRP A 47 -2.68 4.28 6.17
C TRP A 47 -3.38 5.14 5.14
N VAL A 48 -4.61 5.53 5.47
CA VAL A 48 -5.40 6.47 4.66
C VAL A 48 -4.83 7.86 4.82
N ASP A 49 -4.39 8.44 3.71
CA ASP A 49 -3.98 9.83 3.67
C ASP A 49 -5.17 10.73 3.31
N TYR A 50 -5.97 10.33 2.32
CA TYR A 50 -7.13 11.09 1.87
C TYR A 50 -8.30 10.20 1.41
N VAL A 51 -9.53 10.68 1.64
CA VAL A 51 -10.77 10.05 1.14
C VAL A 51 -11.54 11.04 0.29
N GLY A 52 -11.62 10.77 -1.01
CA GLY A 52 -12.42 11.52 -1.97
C GLY A 52 -13.84 10.97 -2.12
N ARG A 53 -14.53 11.42 -3.18
CA ARG A 53 -15.91 10.96 -3.47
C ARG A 53 -15.98 9.48 -3.85
N SER A 54 -15.00 9.01 -4.64
CA SER A 54 -14.91 7.64 -5.14
C SER A 54 -13.47 7.17 -5.29
N SER A 55 -12.55 7.81 -4.57
CA SER A 55 -11.12 7.51 -4.54
C SER A 55 -10.66 7.53 -3.09
N ILE A 56 -9.64 6.72 -2.79
CA ILE A 56 -8.97 6.69 -1.49
C ILE A 56 -7.48 6.70 -1.81
N GLU A 57 -6.77 7.61 -1.17
CA GLU A 57 -5.32 7.73 -1.26
C GLU A 57 -4.70 7.11 -0.01
N LEU A 58 -3.66 6.32 -0.23
CA LEU A 58 -3.02 5.49 0.77
C LEU A 58 -1.52 5.64 0.66
N GLU A 59 -0.86 5.75 1.80
CA GLU A 59 0.58 5.90 1.90
C GLU A 59 1.17 4.60 2.50
N PRO A 60 1.64 3.66 1.65
CA PRO A 60 2.32 2.47 2.12
C PRO A 60 3.76 2.78 2.54
N SER A 61 4.17 2.21 3.67
CA SER A 61 5.54 2.24 4.17
C SER A 61 6.07 0.82 4.39
N GLY A 62 7.30 0.59 3.98
CA GLY A 62 8.03 -0.65 4.22
C GLY A 62 9.20 -0.43 5.18
N ARG A 63 9.45 -1.39 6.07
CA ARG A 63 10.71 -1.50 6.83
C ARG A 63 11.23 -2.94 6.74
N GLY A 64 12.54 -3.07 6.56
CA GLY A 64 13.29 -4.34 6.59
C GLY A 64 13.96 -4.57 7.93
#